data_AF-A0A3B5QCB4-F1
#
_entry.id   AF-A0A3B5QCB4-F1
#
_cell.length_a   1.000
_cell.length_b   1.000
_cell.length_c   1.000
_cell.angle_alpha   90.00
_cell.angle_beta   90.00
_cell.angle_gamma   90.00
#
_symmetry.space_group_name_H-M   'P 1'
#
loop_
_entity.id
_entity.type
_entity.pdbx_description
1 polymer ?
#
loop_
_entity_poly.entity_id
_entity_poly.type
_entity_poly.pdbx_seq_one_letter_code
_entity_poly.pdbx_strand_id
1 'polypeptide(L)'
;MNPVSFVERVSEEILNQLLDDLETDGVLIRLEKQAILRGNPITIDKARSTIDAVRMKGQRACEMMIKRLQLRDPTLSNQLGVRAS
;
A
#
# COMPACT_ATOMS: atom_id res chain seq x y z
N MET A 1 -8.30 -5.68 3.33
CA MET A 1 -8.29 -4.33 2.73
C MET A 1 -9.11 -4.31 1.45
N ASN A 2 -10.09 -3.40 1.33
CA ASN A 2 -10.87 -3.18 0.11
C ASN A 2 -10.07 -2.27 -0.85
N PRO A 3 -9.81 -2.70 -2.11
CA PRO A 3 -8.97 -1.95 -3.04
C PRO A 3 -9.64 -0.67 -3.52
N VAL A 4 -10.97 -0.68 -3.71
CA VAL A 4 -11.70 0.50 -4.18
C VAL A 4 -11.61 1.61 -3.14
N SER A 5 -11.93 1.29 -1.88
CA SER A 5 -11.93 2.29 -0.81
C SER A 5 -10.53 2.83 -0.49
N PHE A 6 -9.49 2.01 -0.59
CA PHE A 6 -8.11 2.47 -0.38
C PHE A 6 -7.68 3.45 -1.46
N VAL A 7 -7.91 3.09 -2.72
CA VAL A 7 -7.48 3.86 -3.90
C VAL A 7 -8.14 5.25 -3.94
N GLU A 8 -9.41 5.35 -3.52
CA GLU A 8 -10.14 6.63 -3.49
C GLU A 8 -9.68 7.58 -2.37
N ARG A 9 -9.08 7.06 -1.31
CA ARG A 9 -8.82 7.83 -0.07
C ARG A 9 -7.35 8.06 0.21
N VAL A 10 -6.45 7.24 -0.33
CA VAL A 10 -5.02 7.38 -0.12
C VAL A 10 -4.48 8.60 -0.88
N SER A 11 -3.77 9.47 -0.18
CA SER A 11 -3.04 10.56 -0.84
C SER A 11 -1.75 10.02 -1.49
N GLU A 12 -1.23 10.76 -2.47
CA GLU A 12 0.03 10.37 -3.11
C GLU A 12 1.21 10.35 -2.12
N GLU A 13 1.21 11.26 -1.15
CA GLU A 13 2.23 11.31 -0.10
C GLU A 13 2.20 10.04 0.76
N ILE A 14 1.02 9.65 1.29
CA ILE A 14 0.88 8.45 2.11
C ILE A 14 1.21 7.20 1.28
N LEU A 15 0.82 7.16 0.01
CA LEU A 15 1.14 6.05 -0.88
C LEU A 15 2.65 5.90 -1.09
N ASN A 16 3.37 6.99 -1.34
CA ASN A 16 4.82 6.96 -1.52
C ASN A 16 5.54 6.52 -0.24
N GLN A 17 5.16 7.07 0.92
CA GLN A 17 5.71 6.65 2.21
C GLN A 17 5.43 5.17 2.50
N LEU A 18 4.23 4.68 2.15
CA LEU A 18 3.88 3.27 2.32
C LEU A 18 4.71 2.37 1.40
N LEU A 19 4.99 2.79 0.16
CA LEU A 19 5.88 2.06 -0.76
C LEU A 19 7.32 2.00 -0.24
N ASP A 20 7.82 3.09 0.37
CA ASP A 20 9.14 3.12 1.02
C ASP A 20 9.20 2.15 2.21
N ASP A 21 8.16 2.14 3.05
CA ASP A 21 8.06 1.24 4.20
C ASP A 21 8.01 -0.23 3.76
N LEU A 22 7.22 -0.54 2.72
CA LEU A 22 7.10 -1.90 2.18
C LEU A 22 8.40 -2.38 1.51
N GLU A 23 9.18 -1.48 0.91
CA GLU A 23 10.52 -1.81 0.42
C GLU A 23 11.48 -2.09 1.58
N THR A 24 11.45 -1.25 2.62
CA THR A 24 12.30 -1.39 3.82
C THR A 24 12.01 -2.69 4.57
N ASP A 25 10.75 -3.09 4.63
CA ASP A 25 10.31 -4.35 5.25
C ASP A 25 10.56 -5.60 4.40
N GLY A 26 11.10 -5.43 3.19
CA GLY A 26 11.34 -6.53 2.24
C GLY A 26 10.07 -7.13 1.64
N VAL A 27 8.92 -6.44 1.78
CA VAL A 27 7.68 -6.85 1.11
C VAL A 27 7.81 -6.60 -0.39
N LEU A 28 8.18 -5.38 -0.76
CA LEU A 28 8.48 -5.03 -2.16
C LEU A 28 9.99 -5.04 -2.35
N ILE A 29 10.47 -5.59 -3.47
CA ILE A 29 11.83 -5.32 -3.90
C ILE A 29 11.89 -3.99 -4.66
N ARG A 30 13.07 -3.36 -4.70
CA ARG A 30 13.29 -2.07 -5.37
C ARG A 30 12.78 -2.02 -6.81
N LEU A 31 12.88 -3.13 -7.54
CA LEU A 31 12.39 -3.23 -8.93
C LEU A 31 10.86 -3.20 -9.00
N GLU A 32 10.16 -3.89 -8.11
CA GLU A 32 8.68 -3.89 -8.05
C GLU A 32 8.16 -2.48 -7.72
N LYS A 33 8.77 -1.82 -6.73
CA LYS A 33 8.43 -0.43 -6.40
C LYS A 33 8.64 0.51 -7.59
N GLN A 34 9.78 0.41 -8.29
CA GLN A 34 10.02 1.23 -9.47
C GLN A 34 9.03 0.94 -10.60
N ALA A 35 8.62 -0.31 -10.79
CA ALA A 35 7.60 -0.67 -11.77
C ALA A 35 6.25 -0.01 -11.44
N ILE A 36 5.85 -0.02 -10.16
CA ILE A 36 4.62 0.65 -9.70
C ILE A 36 4.69 2.16 -9.93
N LEU A 37 5.82 2.80 -9.62
CA LEU A 37 5.98 4.25 -9.74
C LEU A 37 6.07 4.72 -11.20
N ARG A 38 6.76 3.97 -12.07
CA ARG A 38 6.95 4.33 -13.48
C ARG A 38 5.78 3.91 -14.37
N GLY A 39 5.12 2.81 -14.05
CA GLY A 39 4.04 2.25 -14.87
C GLY A 39 2.75 3.07 -14.81
N ASN A 40 2.61 3.95 -13.82
CA ASN A 40 1.34 4.60 -13.49
C ASN A 40 1.55 6.11 -13.23
N PRO A 41 1.16 7.01 -14.15
CA PRO A 41 1.23 8.45 -13.91
C PRO A 41 0.17 8.94 -12.92
N ILE A 42 -0.88 8.13 -12.65
CA ILE A 42 -2.01 8.49 -11.80
C ILE A 42 -1.90 7.75 -10.46
N THR A 43 -2.08 8.47 -9.35
CA THR A 43 -2.05 7.93 -7.97
C THR A 43 -3.01 6.75 -7.78
N ILE A 44 -4.16 6.78 -8.44
CA ILE A 44 -5.17 5.70 -8.42
C ILE A 44 -4.59 4.38 -8.94
N ASP A 45 -3.88 4.41 -10.06
CA ASP A 45 -3.32 3.21 -10.67
C ASP A 45 -2.14 2.68 -9.86
N LYS A 46 -1.30 3.58 -9.30
CA LYS A 46 -0.23 3.21 -8.36
C LYS A 46 -0.80 2.50 -7.12
N ALA A 47 -1.89 3.01 -6.55
CA ALA A 47 -2.53 2.45 -5.36
C ALA A 47 -3.11 1.05 -5.64
N ARG A 48 -3.73 0.86 -6.82
CA ARG A 48 -4.20 -0.47 -7.27
C ARG A 48 -3.05 -1.46 -7.42
N SER A 49 -2.01 -1.08 -8.17
CA SER A 49 -0.84 -1.94 -8.37
C SER A 49 -0.14 -2.29 -7.06
N THR A 50 -0.12 -1.39 -6.09
CA THR A 50 0.43 -1.65 -4.75
C THR A 50 -0.35 -2.74 -4.02
N ILE A 51 -1.69 -2.66 -4.02
CA ILE A 51 -2.53 -3.68 -3.39
C ILE A 51 -2.35 -5.03 -4.08
N ASP A 52 -2.33 -5.06 -5.41
CA ASP A 52 -2.20 -6.29 -6.16
C ASP A 52 -0.84 -6.96 -5.89
N ALA A 53 0.25 -6.19 -5.90
CA ALA A 53 1.59 -6.69 -5.58
C ALA A 53 1.67 -7.29 -4.17
N VAL A 54 1.08 -6.62 -3.18
CA VAL A 54 1.06 -7.10 -1.79
C VAL A 54 0.20 -8.36 -1.65
N ARG A 55 -0.97 -8.42 -2.32
CA ARG A 55 -1.84 -9.60 -2.31
C ARG A 55 -1.21 -10.81 -2.96
N MET A 56 -0.48 -10.63 -4.06
CA MET A 56 0.24 -11.71 -4.74
C MET A 56 1.30 -12.36 -3.84
N LYS A 57 1.85 -11.60 -2.87
CA LYS A 57 2.82 -12.11 -1.89
C LYS A 57 2.18 -12.80 -0.68
N GLY A 58 0.85 -12.73 -0.57
CA GLY A 58 0.07 -13.45 0.43
C GLY A 58 -0.21 -12.67 1.72
N GLN A 59 -0.78 -13.37 2.69
CA GLN A 59 -1.39 -12.78 3.87
C GLN A 59 -0.41 -11.97 4.73
N ARG A 60 0.80 -12.49 4.94
CA ARG A 60 1.83 -11.80 5.74
C ARG A 60 2.20 -10.43 5.19
N ALA A 61 2.32 -10.31 3.87
CA ALA A 61 2.58 -9.04 3.20
C ALA A 61 1.40 -8.07 3.39
N CYS A 62 0.16 -8.58 3.30
CA CYS A 62 -1.04 -7.78 3.54
C CYS A 62 -1.12 -7.25 4.98
N GLU A 63 -0.80 -8.09 5.97
CA GLU A 63 -0.75 -7.68 7.37
C GLU A 63 0.32 -6.60 7.60
N MET A 64 1.49 -6.73 6.99
CA MET A 64 2.57 -5.75 7.09
C MET A 64 2.14 -4.39 6.50
N MET A 65 1.50 -4.40 5.32
CA MET A 65 0.94 -3.19 4.72
C MET A 65 -0.10 -2.52 5.62
N ILE A 66 -0.98 -3.29 6.25
CA ILE A 66 -1.98 -2.74 7.18
C ILE A 66 -1.30 -2.13 8.41
N LYS A 67 -0.27 -2.79 8.98
CA LYS A 67 0.50 -2.25 10.11
C LYS A 67 1.18 -0.92 9.76
N ARG A 68 1.79 -0.83 8.58
CA ARG A 68 2.43 0.40 8.11
C ARG A 68 1.42 1.51 7.83
N LEU A 69 0.29 1.18 7.21
CA LEU A 69 -0.79 2.14 7.01
C LEU A 69 -1.35 2.68 8.33
N GLN A 70 -1.52 1.82 9.34
CA GLN A 70 -1.95 2.24 10.67
C GLN A 70 -0.96 3.20 11.34
N LEU A 71 0.34 2.96 11.16
CA LEU A 71 1.38 3.82 11.72
C LEU A 71 1.43 5.19 11.03
N ARG A 72 1.26 5.20 9.70
CA ARG A 72 1.35 6.41 8.86
C ARG A 72 0.08 7.26 8.92
N ASP A 73 -1.07 6.62 8.79
CA ASP A 73 -2.37 7.28 8.79
C ASP A 73 -3.42 6.43 9.54
N PRO A 74 -3.47 6.57 10.87
CA PRO A 74 -4.47 5.89 11.69
C PRO A 74 -5.91 6.26 11.28
N THR A 75 -6.12 7.48 10.81
CA THR A 75 -7.45 7.97 10.38
C THR A 75 -7.91 7.23 9.15
N LEU A 76 -7.06 7.13 8.13
CA LEU A 76 -7.34 6.38 6.91
C LEU A 76 -7.52 4.89 7.22
N SER A 77 -6.68 4.30 8.08
CA SER A 77 -6.86 2.90 8.49
C SER A 77 -8.22 2.64 9.15
N ASN A 78 -8.67 3.56 10.02
CA ASN A 78 -9.97 3.46 10.67
C ASN A 78 -11.12 3.62 9.66
N GLN A 79 -11.01 4.57 8.72
CA GLN A 79 -11.99 4.76 7.65
C GLN A 79 -12.12 3.53 6.74
N LEU A 80 -11.02 2.81 6.53
CA LEU A 80 -10.98 1.58 5.73
C LEU A 80 -11.40 0.32 6.52
N GLY A 81 -11.62 0.44 7.83
CA GLY A 81 -11.98 -0.67 8.71
C GLY A 81 -10.91 -1.78 8.76
N VAL A 82 -9.64 -1.46 8.49
CA VAL A 82 -8.57 -2.44 8.47
C VAL A 82 -7.83 -2.46 9.81
N ARG A 83 -7.58 -3.68 10.31
CA ARG A 83 -6.75 -3.93 11.48
C ARG A 83 -5.77 -5.05 11.21
N ALA A 84 -4.52 -4.86 11.63
CA ALA A 84 -3.56 -5.94 11.66
C ALA A 84 -3.99 -6.97 12.72
N SER A 85 -3.97 -8.25 12.35
CA SER A 85 -4.25 -9.37 13.25
C SER A 85 -2.97 -9.85 13.93
#